data_AF-A0A1H0Q170-F1
#
_entry.id   AF-A0A1H0Q170-F1
#
_cell.length_a   1.000
_cell.length_b   1.000
_cell.length_c   1.000
_cell.angle_alpha   90.00
_cell.angle_beta   90.00
_cell.angle_gamma   90.00
#
_symmetry.space_group_name_H-M   'P 1'
#
loop_
_entity.id
_entity.type
_entity.pdbx_description
1 polymer ?
#
loop_
_entity_poly.entity_id
_entity_poly.type
_entity_poly.pdbx_seq_one_letter_code
_entity_poly.pdbx_strand_id
1 'polypeptide(L)'
;MKISLIDNGLDSLRKGYVHLGRYEKLLAEKAGDTERFSALKDSVLSIQHGVEILFKYSLKEKNEILLFTDISKLKEAYKSRREGIIKELYEYEGLHTVTFKESIERLKDICGIHMDERFVKTLKKVEAWRNSITHSAVLLREIEVARILIKFLTELDDFFGPLIGEPYLKGQGRTELDRAYRLTKAVYGELDNKIKGLTVERLIDVLQSNNLKNVTAPSTFLIKDPKKAYAILEQIQGSEIRYGCDFVNMHNSGHAQIVSLAEDDILTIHAVDIRTKYQFCLDALVVHIPEINNDRSPLIFMFAKRLTAQGKKPYVREDVGCTLQHGVNIDADDSYHWEREMREQSIEDYNSDTPQLPSHKEAIRFLSGGPVCFMNIQQLEYGSAHRLLDNKAFQNPEALHAAFQEMESGE
;
A
#
# COMPACT_ATOMS: atom_id res chain seq x y z
N MET A 1 1.02 22.38 -25.75
CA MET A 1 0.69 21.57 -24.56
C MET A 1 -0.41 22.31 -23.80
N LYS A 2 -1.52 21.65 -23.44
CA LYS A 2 -2.60 22.23 -22.63
C LYS A 2 -2.67 21.44 -21.32
N ILE A 3 -2.41 22.10 -20.19
CA ILE A 3 -2.50 21.50 -18.85
C ILE A 3 -3.76 22.08 -18.19
N SER A 4 -4.64 21.23 -17.68
CA SER A 4 -5.84 21.70 -16.98
C SER A 4 -5.47 22.29 -15.61
N LEU A 5 -6.36 23.08 -15.01
CA LEU A 5 -6.11 23.67 -13.69
C LEU A 5 -5.93 22.58 -12.62
N ILE A 6 -6.74 21.52 -12.68
CA ILE A 6 -6.65 20.38 -11.77
C ILE A 6 -5.34 19.59 -11.96
N ASP A 7 -4.92 19.32 -13.20
CA ASP A 7 -3.65 18.63 -13.47
C ASP A 7 -2.46 19.42 -12.93
N ASN A 8 -2.46 20.75 -13.09
CA ASN A 8 -1.40 21.61 -12.60
C ASN A 8 -1.33 21.64 -11.06
N GLY A 9 -2.49 21.71 -10.40
CA GLY A 9 -2.58 21.68 -8.94
C GLY A 9 -2.10 20.35 -8.37
N LEU A 10 -2.52 19.23 -8.98
CA LEU A 10 -2.15 17.89 -8.53
C LEU A 10 -0.69 17.53 -8.82
N ASP A 11 -0.15 17.94 -9.97
CA ASP A 11 1.29 17.77 -10.26
C ASP A 11 2.15 18.52 -9.23
N SER A 12 1.77 19.75 -8.91
CA SER A 12 2.47 20.56 -7.88
C SER A 12 2.36 19.93 -6.50
N LEU A 13 1.17 19.45 -6.11
CA LEU A 13 0.99 18.76 -4.85
C LEU A 13 1.84 17.47 -4.78
N ARG A 14 1.87 16.68 -5.86
CA ARG A 14 2.69 15.47 -5.98
C ARG A 14 4.18 15.75 -5.84
N LYS A 15 4.69 16.80 -6.49
CA LYS A 15 6.08 17.26 -6.29
C LYS A 15 6.34 17.58 -4.82
N GLY A 16 5.38 18.20 -4.15
CA GLY A 16 5.38 18.43 -2.71
C GLY A 16 5.66 17.17 -1.89
N TYR A 17 4.93 16.09 -2.16
CA TYR A 17 5.14 14.78 -1.53
C TYR A 17 6.53 14.21 -1.83
N VAL A 18 6.96 14.23 -3.09
CA VAL A 18 8.27 13.70 -3.50
C VAL A 18 9.42 14.42 -2.78
N HIS A 19 9.35 15.75 -2.67
CA HIS A 19 10.34 16.55 -1.97
C HIS A 19 10.31 16.30 -0.45
N LEU A 20 9.14 16.06 0.14
CA LEU A 20 9.02 15.72 1.55
C LEU A 20 9.62 14.34 1.87
N GLY A 21 9.29 13.33 1.07
CA GLY A 21 9.89 11.99 1.22
C GLY A 21 11.41 12.00 1.00
N ARG A 22 11.90 12.85 0.07
CA ARG A 22 13.35 13.08 -0.08
C ARG A 22 13.96 13.67 1.19
N TYR A 23 13.30 14.64 1.83
CA TYR A 23 13.76 15.19 3.11
C TYR A 23 13.87 14.11 4.19
N GLU A 24 12.85 13.25 4.34
CA GLU A 24 12.85 12.17 5.34
C GLU A 24 13.98 11.17 5.11
N LYS A 25 14.22 10.81 3.83
CA LYS A 25 15.35 9.96 3.46
C LYS A 25 16.69 10.59 3.83
N LEU A 26 16.91 11.85 3.47
CA LEU A 26 18.14 12.58 3.79
C LEU A 26 18.34 12.73 5.31
N LEU A 27 17.25 12.87 6.07
CA LEU A 27 17.28 12.91 7.53
C LEU A 27 17.74 11.56 8.12
N ALA A 28 17.21 10.45 7.61
CA ALA A 28 17.61 9.10 8.02
C ALA A 28 19.08 8.79 7.67
N GLU A 29 19.54 9.26 6.51
CA GLU A 29 20.91 9.11 6.03
C GLU A 29 21.91 10.07 6.70
N LYS A 30 21.44 10.96 7.61
CA LYS A 30 22.24 12.01 8.26
C LYS A 30 22.99 12.90 7.26
N ALA A 31 22.36 13.17 6.11
CA ALA A 31 22.90 14.05 5.07
C ALA A 31 23.05 15.49 5.58
N GLY A 32 23.77 16.34 4.84
CA GLY A 32 24.07 17.71 5.25
C GLY A 32 22.84 18.62 5.32
N ASP A 33 22.89 19.63 6.21
CA ASP A 33 21.78 20.56 6.47
C ASP A 33 21.27 21.26 5.21
N THR A 34 22.18 21.69 4.31
CA THR A 34 21.83 22.38 3.07
C THR A 34 20.93 21.53 2.16
N GLU A 35 21.22 20.23 2.04
CA GLU A 35 20.46 19.32 1.16
C GLU A 35 19.08 19.04 1.74
N ARG A 36 19.02 18.81 3.06
CA ARG A 36 17.75 18.60 3.78
C ARG A 36 16.87 19.85 3.70
N PHE A 37 17.45 21.01 3.97
CA PHE A 37 16.74 22.28 3.87
C PHE A 37 16.23 22.54 2.46
N SER A 38 17.04 22.29 1.42
CA SER A 38 16.59 22.45 0.02
C SER A 38 15.40 21.55 -0.29
N ALA A 39 15.45 20.27 0.10
CA ALA A 39 14.34 19.34 -0.13
C ALA A 39 13.05 19.82 0.58
N LEU A 40 13.18 20.24 1.84
CA LEU A 40 12.02 20.74 2.60
C LEU A 40 11.48 22.06 2.05
N LYS A 41 12.36 22.95 1.58
CA LYS A 41 12.00 24.19 0.90
C LYS A 41 11.14 23.91 -0.33
N ASP A 42 11.62 23.03 -1.20
CA ASP A 42 10.92 22.67 -2.44
C ASP A 42 9.58 21.99 -2.16
N SER A 43 9.48 21.22 -1.07
CA SER A 43 8.21 20.67 -0.59
C SER A 43 7.22 21.77 -0.21
N VAL A 44 7.60 22.73 0.65
CA VAL A 44 6.71 23.84 1.07
C VAL A 44 6.20 24.63 -0.14
N LEU A 45 7.10 24.98 -1.07
CA LEU A 45 6.75 25.75 -2.27
C LEU A 45 5.75 25.00 -3.15
N SER A 46 6.01 23.71 -3.39
CA SER A 46 5.18 22.87 -4.26
C SER A 46 3.81 22.58 -3.65
N ILE A 47 3.75 22.29 -2.33
CA ILE A 47 2.50 22.06 -1.61
C ILE A 47 1.64 23.32 -1.62
N GLN A 48 2.19 24.49 -1.25
CA GLN A 48 1.39 25.73 -1.24
C GLN A 48 0.86 26.05 -2.63
N HIS A 49 1.69 25.92 -3.66
CA HIS A 49 1.25 26.17 -5.03
C HIS A 49 0.14 25.20 -5.46
N GLY A 50 0.31 23.90 -5.20
CA GLY A 50 -0.71 22.89 -5.50
C GLY A 50 -2.02 23.18 -4.80
N VAL A 51 -1.98 23.49 -3.50
CA VAL A 51 -3.17 23.84 -2.72
C VAL A 51 -3.86 25.09 -3.27
N GLU A 52 -3.13 26.17 -3.57
CA GLU A 52 -3.71 27.39 -4.15
C GLU A 52 -4.45 27.10 -5.46
N ILE A 53 -3.84 26.30 -6.35
CA ILE A 53 -4.46 25.94 -7.62
C ILE A 53 -5.70 25.07 -7.41
N LEU A 54 -5.69 24.15 -6.45
CA LEU A 54 -6.85 23.30 -6.12
C LEU A 54 -8.01 24.10 -5.50
N PHE A 55 -7.73 25.11 -4.68
CA PHE A 55 -8.75 26.06 -4.20
C PHE A 55 -9.38 26.83 -5.37
N LYS A 56 -8.54 27.35 -6.28
CA LYS A 56 -8.99 28.04 -7.51
C LYS A 56 -9.82 27.13 -8.41
N TYR A 57 -9.41 25.87 -8.56
CA TYR A 57 -10.16 24.87 -9.29
C TYR A 57 -11.53 24.62 -8.64
N SER A 58 -11.57 24.44 -7.32
CA SER A 58 -12.82 24.23 -6.59
C SER A 58 -13.81 25.39 -6.77
N LEU A 59 -13.32 26.64 -6.77
CA LEU A 59 -14.15 27.82 -7.09
C LEU A 59 -14.69 27.76 -8.52
N LYS A 60 -13.83 27.44 -9.49
CA LYS A 60 -14.21 27.34 -10.90
C LYS A 60 -15.32 26.30 -11.12
N GLU A 61 -15.20 25.13 -10.48
CA GLU A 61 -16.22 24.07 -10.58
C GLU A 61 -17.57 24.48 -9.99
N LYS A 62 -17.58 25.36 -8.98
CA LYS A 62 -18.83 25.95 -8.47
C LYS A 62 -19.37 27.01 -9.43
N ASN A 63 -18.52 27.96 -9.83
CA ASN A 63 -18.82 29.00 -10.81
C ASN A 63 -17.54 29.72 -11.27
N GLU A 64 -17.26 29.73 -12.58
CA GLU A 64 -16.06 30.36 -13.17
C GLU A 64 -15.88 31.84 -12.80
N ILE A 65 -16.97 32.58 -12.53
CA ILE A 65 -16.90 34.00 -12.12
C ILE A 65 -16.17 34.16 -10.78
N LEU A 66 -16.29 33.17 -9.88
CA LEU A 66 -15.66 33.22 -8.56
C LEU A 66 -14.13 33.17 -8.64
N LEU A 67 -13.56 32.80 -9.78
CA LEU A 67 -12.11 32.76 -9.98
C LEU A 67 -11.49 34.14 -10.20
N PHE A 68 -12.29 35.15 -10.58
CA PHE A 68 -11.78 36.45 -11.00
C PHE A 68 -12.10 37.55 -9.98
N THR A 69 -11.20 38.53 -9.90
CA THR A 69 -11.29 39.66 -8.96
C THR A 69 -12.22 40.76 -9.46
N ASP A 70 -12.14 41.10 -10.75
CA ASP A 70 -12.91 42.20 -11.37
C ASP A 70 -13.93 41.67 -12.38
N ILE A 71 -15.22 41.79 -12.03
CA ILE A 71 -16.36 41.38 -12.86
C ILE A 71 -16.49 42.26 -14.12
N SER A 72 -16.16 43.54 -14.04
CA SER A 72 -16.22 44.45 -15.19
C SER A 72 -15.21 44.03 -16.25
N LYS A 73 -13.97 43.77 -15.83
CA LYS A 73 -12.92 43.21 -16.70
C LYS A 73 -13.27 41.84 -17.24
N LEU A 74 -13.90 40.98 -16.42
CA LEU A 74 -14.35 39.67 -16.86
C LEU A 74 -15.41 39.76 -17.98
N LYS A 75 -16.35 40.72 -17.89
CA LYS A 75 -17.34 40.97 -18.95
C LYS A 75 -16.67 41.40 -20.26
N GLU A 76 -15.67 42.27 -20.18
CA GLU A 76 -14.86 42.68 -21.33
C GLU A 76 -14.14 41.48 -21.94
N ALA A 77 -13.52 40.63 -21.12
CA ALA A 77 -12.87 39.40 -21.55
C ALA A 77 -13.82 38.43 -22.26
N TYR A 78 -15.03 38.20 -21.73
CA TYR A 78 -16.04 37.37 -22.41
C TYR A 78 -16.47 37.96 -23.76
N LYS A 79 -16.55 39.30 -23.87
CA LYS A 79 -16.83 39.97 -25.14
C LYS A 79 -15.70 39.73 -26.14
N SER A 80 -14.45 39.97 -25.74
CA SER A 80 -13.27 39.72 -26.58
C SER A 80 -13.15 38.25 -27.01
N ARG A 81 -13.54 37.30 -26.15
CA ARG A 81 -13.55 35.86 -26.48
C ARG A 81 -14.61 35.53 -27.54
N ARG A 82 -15.81 36.10 -27.43
CA ARG A 82 -16.88 35.93 -28.44
C ARG A 82 -16.51 36.54 -29.79
N GLU A 83 -15.74 37.63 -29.76
CA GLU A 83 -15.22 38.30 -30.96
C GLU A 83 -13.98 37.58 -31.55
N GLY A 84 -13.50 36.51 -30.91
CA GLY A 84 -12.35 35.71 -31.37
C GLY A 84 -10.99 36.38 -31.16
N ILE A 85 -10.93 37.48 -30.39
CA ILE A 85 -9.69 38.23 -30.11
C ILE A 85 -8.80 37.44 -29.15
N ILE A 86 -9.40 36.81 -28.14
CA ILE A 86 -8.72 35.95 -27.16
C ILE A 86 -9.35 34.56 -27.18
N LYS A 87 -8.55 33.53 -26.87
CA LYS A 87 -9.04 32.14 -26.77
C LYS A 87 -9.47 31.79 -25.35
N GLU A 88 -8.70 32.26 -24.38
CA GLU A 88 -8.88 31.96 -22.96
C GLU A 88 -8.97 33.26 -22.17
N LEU A 89 -9.78 33.29 -21.10
CA LEU A 89 -10.10 34.53 -20.39
C LEU A 89 -8.87 35.21 -19.76
N TYR A 90 -7.90 34.43 -19.31
CA TYR A 90 -6.66 34.95 -18.70
C TYR A 90 -5.74 35.69 -19.68
N GLU A 91 -6.01 35.61 -20.99
CA GLU A 91 -5.28 36.37 -22.01
C GLU A 91 -5.71 37.84 -22.04
N TYR A 92 -6.85 38.18 -21.41
CA TYR A 92 -7.33 39.56 -21.35
C TYR A 92 -6.50 40.40 -20.38
N GLU A 93 -5.97 41.52 -20.87
CA GLU A 93 -5.11 42.41 -20.09
C GLU A 93 -5.84 42.99 -18.86
N GLY A 94 -5.18 42.94 -17.71
CA GLY A 94 -5.72 43.43 -16.43
C GLY A 94 -6.76 42.52 -15.78
N LEU A 95 -7.09 41.36 -16.38
CA LEU A 95 -7.92 40.36 -15.71
C LEU A 95 -7.08 39.49 -14.78
N HIS A 96 -7.30 39.61 -13.46
CA HIS A 96 -6.58 38.86 -12.44
C HIS A 96 -7.46 37.81 -11.76
N THR A 97 -6.88 36.64 -11.52
CA THR A 97 -7.51 35.63 -10.66
C THR A 97 -7.39 36.00 -9.19
N VAL A 98 -8.30 35.47 -8.36
CA VAL A 98 -8.30 35.67 -6.91
C VAL A 98 -6.99 35.23 -6.26
N THR A 99 -6.65 35.85 -5.14
CA THR A 99 -5.50 35.42 -4.32
C THR A 99 -5.80 34.11 -3.58
N PHE A 100 -4.78 33.47 -2.99
CA PHE A 100 -4.98 32.28 -2.17
C PHE A 100 -5.93 32.55 -1.00
N LYS A 101 -5.66 33.62 -0.22
CA LYS A 101 -6.51 34.03 0.89
C LYS A 101 -7.96 34.28 0.44
N GLU A 102 -8.14 35.03 -0.65
CA GLU A 102 -9.46 35.32 -1.19
C GLU A 102 -10.15 34.04 -1.69
N SER A 103 -9.40 33.06 -2.21
CA SER A 103 -9.99 31.80 -2.65
C SER A 103 -10.57 30.96 -1.50
N ILE A 104 -9.90 30.98 -0.34
CA ILE A 104 -10.41 30.34 0.89
C ILE A 104 -11.68 31.04 1.37
N GLU A 105 -11.64 32.37 1.44
CA GLU A 105 -12.76 33.21 1.89
C GLU A 105 -14.00 32.98 0.99
N ARG A 106 -13.83 32.97 -0.33
CA ARG A 106 -14.94 32.74 -1.27
C ARG A 106 -15.54 31.33 -1.13
N LEU A 107 -14.73 30.28 -1.00
CA LEU A 107 -15.26 28.92 -0.81
C LEU A 107 -16.05 28.81 0.49
N LYS A 108 -15.57 29.44 1.56
CA LYS A 108 -16.24 29.41 2.86
C LYS A 108 -17.52 30.25 2.86
N ASP A 109 -17.40 31.52 2.50
CA ASP A 109 -18.44 32.53 2.74
C ASP A 109 -19.46 32.61 1.60
N ILE A 110 -19.06 32.28 0.35
CA ILE A 110 -19.95 32.31 -0.82
C ILE A 110 -20.44 30.90 -1.16
N CYS A 111 -19.54 29.91 -1.22
CA CYS A 111 -19.92 28.54 -1.59
C CYS A 111 -20.44 27.70 -0.41
N GLY A 112 -20.40 28.23 0.83
CA GLY A 112 -20.87 27.53 2.02
C GLY A 112 -20.09 26.26 2.36
N ILE A 113 -18.84 26.14 1.88
CA ILE A 113 -18.00 24.98 2.16
C ILE A 113 -17.47 25.11 3.59
N HIS A 114 -17.80 24.13 4.43
CA HIS A 114 -17.30 24.08 5.79
C HIS A 114 -15.78 23.84 5.80
N MET A 115 -15.07 24.67 6.57
CA MET A 115 -13.65 24.50 6.87
C MET A 115 -13.45 24.74 8.35
N ASP A 116 -12.89 23.76 9.04
CA ASP A 116 -12.61 23.90 10.46
C ASP A 116 -11.51 24.97 10.69
N GLU A 117 -11.58 25.65 11.83
CA GLU A 117 -10.64 26.74 12.12
C GLU A 117 -9.18 26.29 12.22
N ARG A 118 -8.95 25.01 12.58
CA ARG A 118 -7.60 24.46 12.71
C ARG A 118 -6.99 24.30 11.33
N PHE A 119 -7.72 23.74 10.37
CA PHE A 119 -7.31 23.61 8.98
C PHE A 119 -7.03 24.98 8.35
N VAL A 120 -7.90 25.97 8.58
CA VAL A 120 -7.66 27.36 8.12
C VAL A 120 -6.39 27.95 8.73
N LYS A 121 -6.09 27.67 10.01
CA LYS A 121 -4.82 28.08 10.63
C LYS A 121 -3.63 27.37 10.00
N THR A 122 -3.74 26.08 9.67
CA THR A 122 -2.69 25.32 8.97
C THR A 122 -2.42 25.91 7.58
N LEU A 123 -3.47 26.18 6.79
CA LEU A 123 -3.38 26.81 5.46
C LEU A 123 -2.58 28.12 5.51
N LYS A 124 -2.94 29.01 6.45
CA LYS A 124 -2.25 30.30 6.65
C LYS A 124 -0.81 30.12 7.12
N LYS A 125 -0.53 29.10 7.94
CA LYS A 125 0.84 28.81 8.41
C LYS A 125 1.74 28.38 7.25
N VAL A 126 1.24 27.52 6.36
CA VAL A 126 1.98 27.05 5.19
C VAL A 126 2.20 28.19 4.17
N GLU A 127 1.18 29.04 3.95
CA GLU A 127 1.33 30.26 3.15
C GLU A 127 2.40 31.20 3.72
N ALA A 128 2.40 31.41 5.04
CA ALA A 128 3.40 32.24 5.71
C ALA A 128 4.82 31.69 5.53
N TRP A 129 5.01 30.36 5.60
CA TRP A 129 6.30 29.74 5.31
C TRP A 129 6.73 29.94 3.87
N ARG A 130 5.84 29.70 2.90
CA ARG A 130 6.12 29.96 1.48
C ARG A 130 6.54 31.41 1.26
N ASN A 131 5.83 32.38 1.82
CA ASN A 131 6.16 33.80 1.69
C ASN A 131 7.52 34.12 2.32
N SER A 132 7.79 33.57 3.50
CA SER A 132 9.06 33.77 4.19
C SER A 132 10.21 33.19 3.36
N ILE A 133 10.07 31.96 2.86
CA ILE A 133 11.08 31.27 2.03
C ILE A 133 11.36 32.03 0.74
N THR A 134 10.32 32.56 0.08
CA THR A 134 10.47 33.22 -1.22
C THR A 134 11.03 34.63 -1.10
N HIS A 135 10.72 35.36 -0.02
CA HIS A 135 11.00 36.80 0.08
C HIS A 135 11.96 37.19 1.21
N SER A 136 12.44 36.26 2.03
CA SER A 136 13.29 36.55 3.19
C SER A 136 14.30 35.45 3.47
N ALA A 137 15.39 35.79 4.19
CA ALA A 137 16.25 34.79 4.82
C ALA A 137 15.53 34.28 6.08
N VAL A 138 15.27 32.97 6.17
CA VAL A 138 14.44 32.39 7.24
C VAL A 138 15.18 31.30 7.98
N LEU A 139 15.06 31.32 9.30
CA LEU A 139 15.40 30.20 10.16
C LEU A 139 14.12 29.40 10.47
N LEU A 140 13.88 28.30 9.77
CA LEU A 140 12.79 27.37 10.06
C LEU A 140 13.33 26.13 10.79
N ARG A 141 12.59 25.66 11.79
CA ARG A 141 12.88 24.37 12.43
C ARG A 141 12.42 23.24 11.52
N GLU A 142 13.35 22.59 10.82
CA GLU A 142 13.06 21.56 9.80
C GLU A 142 12.08 20.48 10.31
N ILE A 143 12.34 19.95 11.51
CA ILE A 143 11.52 18.89 12.12
C ILE A 143 10.07 19.36 12.36
N GLU A 144 9.88 20.62 12.76
CA GLU A 144 8.54 21.17 12.98
C GLU A 144 7.80 21.33 11.65
N VAL A 145 8.48 21.87 10.64
CA VAL A 145 7.89 22.08 9.30
C VAL A 145 7.48 20.75 8.71
N ALA A 146 8.38 19.76 8.68
CA ALA A 146 8.10 18.44 8.14
C ALA A 146 6.89 17.78 8.84
N ARG A 147 6.86 17.78 10.18
CA ARG A 147 5.74 17.21 10.96
C ARG A 147 4.40 17.86 10.60
N ILE A 148 4.38 19.17 10.43
CA ILE A 148 3.15 19.89 10.09
C ILE A 148 2.75 19.62 8.65
N LEU A 149 3.69 19.56 7.70
CA LEU A 149 3.40 19.23 6.31
C LEU A 149 2.80 17.83 6.18
N ILE A 150 3.39 16.82 6.83
CA ILE A 150 2.86 15.44 6.82
C ILE A 150 1.40 15.44 7.25
N LYS A 151 1.10 16.08 8.38
CA LYS A 151 -0.27 16.17 8.89
C LYS A 151 -1.18 16.97 7.96
N PHE A 152 -0.70 18.07 7.43
CA PHE A 152 -1.45 18.95 6.55
C PHE A 152 -1.87 18.23 5.26
N LEU A 153 -1.02 17.35 4.73
CA LEU A 153 -1.34 16.53 3.56
C LEU A 153 -2.55 15.62 3.83
N THR A 154 -2.65 15.03 5.03
CA THR A 154 -3.86 14.29 5.44
C THR A 154 -5.09 15.19 5.52
N GLU A 155 -4.97 16.36 6.16
CA GLU A 155 -6.08 17.33 6.25
C GLU A 155 -6.55 17.81 4.86
N LEU A 156 -5.63 17.93 3.89
CA LEU A 156 -5.95 18.26 2.51
C LEU A 156 -6.75 17.16 1.81
N ASP A 157 -6.49 15.89 2.11
CA ASP A 157 -7.28 14.79 1.55
C ASP A 157 -8.70 14.76 2.10
N ASP A 158 -8.83 14.94 3.41
CA ASP A 158 -10.13 15.00 4.07
C ASP A 158 -10.96 16.16 3.53
N PHE A 159 -10.31 17.27 3.16
CA PHE A 159 -10.97 18.44 2.58
C PHE A 159 -11.28 18.29 1.08
N PHE A 160 -10.26 18.02 0.26
CA PHE A 160 -10.40 18.00 -1.20
C PHE A 160 -10.97 16.70 -1.75
N GLY A 161 -10.82 15.58 -1.04
CA GLY A 161 -11.40 14.29 -1.40
C GLY A 161 -12.91 14.39 -1.65
N PRO A 162 -13.73 14.80 -0.66
CA PRO A 162 -15.16 14.97 -0.86
C PRO A 162 -15.52 16.21 -1.72
N LEU A 163 -14.69 17.26 -1.72
CA LEU A 163 -14.99 18.50 -2.45
C LEU A 163 -14.80 18.37 -3.97
N ILE A 164 -13.73 17.68 -4.41
CA ILE A 164 -13.35 17.53 -5.82
C ILE A 164 -13.72 16.13 -6.34
N GLY A 165 -13.62 15.09 -5.51
CA GLY A 165 -13.91 13.71 -5.90
C GLY A 165 -12.81 13.04 -6.72
N GLU A 166 -13.22 12.21 -7.68
CA GLU A 166 -12.31 11.37 -8.49
C GLU A 166 -11.11 12.09 -9.11
N PRO A 167 -11.23 13.32 -9.68
CA PRO A 167 -10.09 14.01 -10.28
C PRO A 167 -8.94 14.21 -9.27
N TYR A 168 -9.25 14.60 -8.04
CA TYR A 168 -8.26 14.82 -6.98
C TYR A 168 -7.59 13.51 -6.57
N LEU A 169 -8.40 12.46 -6.35
CA LEU A 169 -7.91 11.15 -5.93
C LEU A 169 -6.96 10.56 -6.98
N LYS A 170 -7.31 10.63 -8.28
CA LYS A 170 -6.48 10.11 -9.38
C LYS A 170 -5.16 10.87 -9.53
N GLY A 171 -5.19 12.21 -9.50
CA GLY A 171 -4.00 13.00 -9.77
C GLY A 171 -3.01 13.12 -8.59
N GLN A 172 -3.36 12.65 -7.38
CA GLN A 172 -2.39 12.52 -6.29
C GLN A 172 -1.29 11.49 -6.56
N GLY A 173 -1.43 10.60 -7.55
CA GLY A 173 -0.45 9.54 -7.82
C GLY A 173 -0.51 8.38 -6.83
N ARG A 174 -1.61 8.29 -6.06
CA ARG A 174 -1.92 7.17 -5.16
C ARG A 174 -2.18 5.90 -5.94
N THR A 175 -1.98 4.75 -5.30
CA THR A 175 -2.42 3.46 -5.84
C THR A 175 -3.95 3.41 -5.87
N GLU A 176 -4.56 2.54 -6.69
CA GLU A 176 -6.03 2.42 -6.76
C GLU A 176 -6.60 1.98 -5.40
N LEU A 177 -5.90 1.09 -4.70
CA LEU A 177 -6.29 0.63 -3.37
C LEU A 177 -6.32 1.76 -2.33
N ASP A 178 -5.32 2.65 -2.31
CA ASP A 178 -5.33 3.80 -1.39
C ASP A 178 -6.51 4.74 -1.69
N ARG A 179 -6.80 4.99 -2.98
CA ARG A 179 -8.00 5.75 -3.35
C ARG A 179 -9.27 5.09 -2.85
N ALA A 180 -9.44 3.79 -3.11
CA ALA A 180 -10.61 3.03 -2.67
C ALA A 180 -10.76 3.12 -1.15
N TYR A 181 -9.67 2.92 -0.40
CA TYR A 181 -9.69 2.97 1.07
C TYR A 181 -10.09 4.34 1.61
N ARG A 182 -9.48 5.42 1.09
CA ARG A 182 -9.81 6.80 1.52
C ARG A 182 -11.25 7.17 1.17
N LEU A 183 -11.73 6.77 -0.01
CA LEU A 183 -13.12 6.99 -0.40
C LEU A 183 -14.08 6.22 0.52
N THR A 184 -13.77 4.96 0.85
CA THR A 184 -14.54 4.18 1.83
C THR A 184 -14.58 4.90 3.18
N LYS A 185 -13.45 5.42 3.67
CA LYS A 185 -13.42 6.18 4.93
C LYS A 185 -14.21 7.48 4.88
N ALA A 186 -14.18 8.18 3.75
CA ALA A 186 -14.94 9.41 3.57
C ALA A 186 -16.47 9.17 3.55
N VAL A 187 -16.91 8.04 2.99
CA VAL A 187 -18.34 7.69 2.86
C VAL A 187 -18.88 7.05 4.13
N TYR A 188 -18.13 6.10 4.71
CA TYR A 188 -18.62 5.25 5.80
C TYR A 188 -18.00 5.58 7.17
N GLY A 189 -16.99 6.46 7.22
CA GLY A 189 -16.22 6.74 8.43
C GLY A 189 -15.07 5.74 8.66
N GLU A 190 -14.54 5.70 9.88
CA GLU A 190 -13.55 4.70 10.26
C GLU A 190 -14.13 3.27 10.15
N LEU A 191 -13.31 2.31 9.74
CA LEU A 191 -13.72 0.91 9.71
C LEU A 191 -13.90 0.39 11.15
N ASP A 192 -15.00 -0.32 11.40
CA ASP A 192 -15.29 -0.92 12.71
C ASP A 192 -14.17 -1.87 13.15
N ASN A 193 -13.65 -2.68 12.22
CA ASN A 193 -12.53 -3.57 12.46
C ASN A 193 -11.19 -2.88 12.21
N LYS A 194 -10.50 -2.52 13.29
CA LYS A 194 -9.18 -1.86 13.23
C LYS A 194 -8.11 -2.71 12.55
N ILE A 195 -8.17 -4.04 12.67
CA ILE A 195 -7.23 -4.94 12.00
C ILE A 195 -7.40 -4.87 10.48
N LYS A 196 -8.64 -4.75 10.00
CA LYS A 196 -8.92 -4.53 8.57
C LYS A 196 -8.31 -3.21 8.08
N GLY A 197 -8.46 -2.12 8.82
CA GLY A 197 -7.85 -0.83 8.48
C GLY A 197 -6.33 -0.91 8.38
N LEU A 198 -5.67 -1.45 9.41
CA LEU A 198 -4.21 -1.67 9.44
C LEU A 198 -3.74 -2.56 8.28
N THR A 199 -4.53 -3.58 7.95
CA THR A 199 -4.25 -4.50 6.83
C THR A 199 -4.26 -3.77 5.49
N VAL A 200 -5.27 -2.94 5.23
CA VAL A 200 -5.39 -2.21 3.98
C VAL A 200 -4.25 -1.18 3.85
N GLU A 201 -3.93 -0.47 4.93
CA GLU A 201 -2.79 0.46 4.99
C GLU A 201 -1.47 -0.25 4.69
N ARG A 202 -1.24 -1.41 5.31
CA ARG A 202 -0.05 -2.23 5.04
C ARG A 202 0.01 -2.67 3.58
N LEU A 203 -1.11 -3.12 3.00
CA LEU A 203 -1.17 -3.52 1.60
C LEU A 203 -0.87 -2.34 0.67
N ILE A 204 -1.36 -1.14 0.97
CA ILE A 204 -1.05 0.07 0.20
C ILE A 204 0.47 0.30 0.16
N ASP A 205 1.14 0.27 1.31
CA ASP A 205 2.58 0.49 1.42
C ASP A 205 3.39 -0.58 0.65
N VAL A 206 2.97 -1.84 0.75
CA VAL A 206 3.61 -2.97 0.07
C VAL A 206 3.46 -2.85 -1.46
N LEU A 207 2.26 -2.52 -1.95
CA LEU A 207 2.00 -2.33 -3.37
C LEU A 207 2.85 -1.19 -3.93
N GLN A 208 2.95 -0.07 -3.21
CA GLN A 208 3.79 1.06 -3.58
C GLN A 208 5.27 0.68 -3.65
N SER A 209 5.78 0.05 -2.59
CA SER A 209 7.19 -0.36 -2.48
C SER A 209 7.61 -1.35 -3.56
N ASN A 210 6.67 -2.17 -4.04
CA ASN A 210 6.91 -3.18 -5.08
C ASN A 210 6.47 -2.74 -6.49
N ASN A 211 6.16 -1.44 -6.68
CA ASN A 211 5.71 -0.86 -7.95
C ASN A 211 4.51 -1.60 -8.56
N LEU A 212 3.60 -2.11 -7.74
CA LEU A 212 2.35 -2.73 -8.18
C LEU A 212 1.29 -1.64 -8.33
N LYS A 213 0.96 -1.33 -9.58
CA LYS A 213 -0.03 -0.33 -9.97
C LYS A 213 -1.34 -1.01 -10.35
N ASN A 214 -2.42 -0.24 -10.35
CA ASN A 214 -3.76 -0.67 -10.80
C ASN A 214 -4.41 -1.78 -9.95
N VAL A 215 -3.97 -1.97 -8.71
CA VAL A 215 -4.60 -2.89 -7.74
C VAL A 215 -5.59 -2.10 -6.89
N THR A 216 -6.86 -2.52 -6.87
CA THR A 216 -7.98 -1.88 -6.14
C THR A 216 -8.61 -2.87 -5.13
N ALA A 217 -9.80 -2.57 -4.61
CA ALA A 217 -10.58 -3.48 -3.79
C ALA A 217 -12.08 -3.41 -4.19
N PRO A 218 -12.74 -4.53 -4.53
CA PRO A 218 -12.15 -5.86 -4.63
C PRO A 218 -11.21 -5.99 -5.84
N SER A 219 -10.10 -6.70 -5.72
CA SER A 219 -9.24 -7.06 -6.87
C SER A 219 -8.30 -8.23 -6.58
N THR A 220 -7.83 -8.90 -7.64
CA THR A 220 -6.85 -9.99 -7.53
C THR A 220 -5.65 -9.78 -8.45
N PHE A 221 -4.44 -10.06 -7.94
CA PHE A 221 -3.21 -10.01 -8.72
C PHE A 221 -2.36 -11.27 -8.56
N LEU A 222 -1.55 -11.56 -9.60
CA LEU A 222 -0.66 -12.70 -9.71
C LEU A 222 0.79 -12.22 -9.88
N ILE A 223 1.71 -12.78 -9.08
CA ILE A 223 3.16 -12.55 -9.17
C ILE A 223 3.84 -13.89 -9.44
N LYS A 224 4.60 -13.96 -10.55
CA LYS A 224 5.38 -15.16 -10.93
C LYS A 224 6.89 -15.05 -10.68
N ASP A 225 7.35 -13.88 -10.25
CA ASP A 225 8.74 -13.68 -9.85
C ASP A 225 8.87 -14.02 -8.36
N PRO A 226 9.59 -15.10 -7.99
CA PRO A 226 9.70 -15.54 -6.59
C PRO A 226 10.33 -14.49 -5.67
N LYS A 227 11.30 -13.72 -6.17
CA LYS A 227 11.96 -12.67 -5.36
C LYS A 227 11.00 -11.53 -5.07
N LYS A 228 10.21 -11.12 -6.07
CA LYS A 228 9.17 -10.11 -5.90
C LYS A 228 8.04 -10.62 -5.00
N ALA A 229 7.63 -11.87 -5.15
CA ALA A 229 6.62 -12.51 -4.30
C ALA A 229 7.10 -12.57 -2.84
N TYR A 230 8.35 -12.97 -2.59
CA TYR A 230 8.96 -12.94 -1.27
C TYR A 230 9.00 -11.53 -0.67
N ALA A 231 9.44 -10.52 -1.44
CA ALA A 231 9.48 -9.15 -0.95
C ALA A 231 8.09 -8.64 -0.50
N ILE A 232 7.04 -9.02 -1.22
CA ILE A 232 5.65 -8.74 -0.83
C ILE A 232 5.31 -9.48 0.47
N LEU A 233 5.53 -10.80 0.50
CA LEU A 233 5.25 -11.68 1.65
C LEU A 233 6.00 -11.26 2.92
N GLU A 234 7.22 -10.75 2.79
CA GLU A 234 8.03 -10.25 3.89
C GLU A 234 7.47 -8.93 4.42
N GLN A 235 7.17 -7.97 3.52
CA GLN A 235 6.72 -6.62 3.89
C GLN A 235 5.29 -6.55 4.42
N ILE A 236 4.41 -7.49 4.04
CA ILE A 236 3.06 -7.56 4.61
C ILE A 236 3.08 -7.94 6.09
N GLN A 237 4.14 -8.59 6.57
CA GLN A 237 4.26 -8.94 7.99
C GLN A 237 4.47 -7.69 8.86
N GLY A 238 4.02 -7.76 10.12
CA GLY A 238 4.16 -6.68 11.09
C GLY A 238 3.81 -7.12 12.50
N SER A 239 4.18 -6.34 13.50
CA SER A 239 3.92 -6.67 14.92
C SER A 239 2.44 -6.67 15.30
N GLU A 240 1.61 -5.96 14.54
CA GLU A 240 0.18 -5.76 14.85
C GLU A 240 -0.75 -6.70 14.07
N ILE A 241 -0.25 -7.35 13.01
CA ILE A 241 -1.03 -8.22 12.12
C ILE A 241 -0.46 -9.64 12.23
N ARG A 242 -1.31 -10.59 12.63
CA ARG A 242 -0.98 -12.01 12.68
C ARG A 242 -1.58 -12.74 11.50
N TYR A 243 -0.82 -13.66 10.92
CA TYR A 243 -1.23 -14.41 9.76
C TYR A 243 -1.57 -15.86 10.14
N GLY A 244 -2.76 -16.29 9.75
CA GLY A 244 -3.11 -17.70 9.63
C GLY A 244 -2.45 -18.31 8.39
N CYS A 245 -2.14 -19.60 8.46
CA CYS A 245 -1.73 -20.34 7.28
C CYS A 245 -2.24 -21.79 7.35
N ASP A 246 -2.97 -22.17 6.32
CA ASP A 246 -3.44 -23.53 6.07
C ASP A 246 -2.64 -24.11 4.90
N PHE A 247 -2.17 -25.34 5.08
CA PHE A 247 -1.38 -26.06 4.10
C PHE A 247 -2.22 -27.14 3.40
N VAL A 248 -1.86 -27.46 2.16
CA VAL A 248 -2.51 -28.50 1.34
C VAL A 248 -2.41 -29.90 1.96
N ASN A 249 -1.46 -30.13 2.87
CA ASN A 249 -1.38 -31.35 3.66
C ASN A 249 -2.33 -31.38 4.87
N MET A 250 -3.35 -30.52 4.89
CA MET A 250 -4.35 -30.38 5.95
C MET A 250 -3.81 -29.88 7.30
N HIS A 251 -2.57 -29.37 7.35
CA HIS A 251 -2.03 -28.75 8.55
C HIS A 251 -2.50 -27.29 8.63
N ASN A 252 -2.98 -26.88 9.81
CA ASN A 252 -3.24 -25.47 10.14
C ASN A 252 -2.19 -25.02 11.17
N SER A 253 -1.45 -23.96 10.84
CA SER A 253 -0.33 -23.47 11.64
C SER A 253 -0.69 -22.49 12.74
N GLY A 254 -1.95 -22.05 12.83
CA GLY A 254 -2.36 -20.97 13.73
C GLY A 254 -1.70 -19.65 13.32
N HIS A 255 -0.54 -19.33 13.87
CA HIS A 255 0.30 -18.18 13.50
C HIS A 255 1.49 -18.57 12.62
N ALA A 256 1.58 -17.96 11.44
CA ALA A 256 2.63 -18.20 10.45
C ALA A 256 3.54 -16.97 10.25
N GLN A 257 4.83 -17.24 10.05
CA GLN A 257 5.85 -16.24 9.76
C GLN A 257 6.66 -16.62 8.54
N ILE A 258 6.82 -15.69 7.60
CA ILE A 258 7.74 -15.83 6.47
C ILE A 258 9.15 -15.53 6.98
N VAL A 259 10.08 -16.47 6.81
CA VAL A 259 11.41 -16.43 7.44
C VAL A 259 12.50 -16.02 6.46
N SER A 260 12.55 -16.67 5.29
CA SER A 260 13.63 -16.46 4.33
C SER A 260 13.28 -16.99 2.95
N LEU A 261 13.99 -16.47 1.94
CA LEU A 261 14.08 -17.03 0.59
C LEU A 261 15.55 -17.35 0.31
N ALA A 262 15.86 -18.61 0.05
CA ALA A 262 17.21 -19.03 -0.36
C ALA A 262 17.49 -18.72 -1.84
N GLU A 263 18.74 -18.86 -2.29
CA GLU A 263 19.16 -18.55 -3.67
C GLU A 263 18.45 -19.40 -4.75
N ASP A 264 17.99 -20.59 -4.38
CA ASP A 264 17.23 -21.54 -5.21
C ASP A 264 15.70 -21.35 -5.10
N ASP A 265 15.27 -20.15 -4.72
CA ASP A 265 13.86 -19.76 -4.51
C ASP A 265 13.13 -20.60 -3.45
N ILE A 266 13.86 -21.23 -2.52
CA ILE A 266 13.27 -21.98 -1.42
C ILE A 266 12.77 -21.01 -0.36
N LEU A 267 11.44 -20.89 -0.27
CA LEU A 267 10.76 -20.14 0.76
C LEU A 267 10.67 -20.98 2.03
N THR A 268 10.99 -20.36 3.17
CA THR A 268 10.77 -20.95 4.49
C THR A 268 9.65 -20.21 5.23
N ILE A 269 8.64 -20.97 5.69
CA ILE A 269 7.56 -20.49 6.55
C ILE A 269 7.68 -21.17 7.91
N HIS A 270 7.68 -20.41 8.99
CA HIS A 270 7.64 -20.93 10.36
C HIS A 270 6.21 -20.87 10.89
N ALA A 271 5.62 -22.05 11.13
CA ALA A 271 4.37 -22.24 11.82
C ALA A 271 4.65 -22.19 13.33
N VAL A 272 4.46 -21.00 13.92
CA VAL A 272 4.93 -20.70 15.28
C VAL A 272 4.23 -21.54 16.33
N ASP A 273 2.92 -21.73 16.21
CA ASP A 273 2.12 -22.39 17.25
C ASP A 273 2.41 -23.89 17.34
N ILE A 274 2.76 -24.52 16.21
CA ILE A 274 3.14 -25.94 16.15
C ILE A 274 4.66 -26.17 16.08
N ARG A 275 5.45 -25.09 16.09
CA ARG A 275 6.93 -25.10 16.02
C ARG A 275 7.49 -25.90 14.83
N THR A 276 6.85 -25.81 13.67
CA THR A 276 7.26 -26.52 12.45
C THR A 276 7.74 -25.53 11.40
N LYS A 277 8.84 -25.83 10.70
CA LYS A 277 9.29 -25.06 9.54
C LYS A 277 8.89 -25.77 8.24
N TYR A 278 8.27 -25.03 7.34
CA TYR A 278 7.87 -25.51 6.03
C TYR A 278 8.76 -24.91 4.95
N GLN A 279 9.20 -25.74 4.00
CA GLN A 279 10.04 -25.34 2.88
C GLN A 279 9.45 -25.77 1.54
N PHE A 280 9.53 -24.89 0.54
CA PHE A 280 9.14 -25.21 -0.83
C PHE A 280 9.76 -24.23 -1.83
N CYS A 281 9.90 -24.64 -3.09
CA CYS A 281 10.41 -23.77 -4.15
C CYS A 281 9.28 -22.88 -4.64
N LEU A 282 9.31 -21.60 -4.29
CA LEU A 282 8.25 -20.65 -4.63
C LEU A 282 8.15 -20.48 -6.15
N ASP A 283 6.96 -20.70 -6.70
CA ASP A 283 6.66 -20.52 -8.12
C ASP A 283 5.89 -19.22 -8.35
N ALA A 284 4.78 -19.07 -7.63
CA ALA A 284 3.87 -17.96 -7.82
C ALA A 284 3.10 -17.61 -6.54
N LEU A 285 2.62 -16.38 -6.53
CA LEU A 285 1.79 -15.80 -5.47
C LEU A 285 0.52 -15.22 -6.11
N VAL A 286 -0.64 -15.68 -5.64
CA VAL A 286 -1.95 -15.11 -5.99
C VAL A 286 -2.50 -14.41 -4.75
N VAL A 287 -2.82 -13.12 -4.88
CA VAL A 287 -3.38 -12.33 -3.78
C VAL A 287 -4.75 -11.80 -4.19
N HIS A 288 -5.78 -12.15 -3.43
CA HIS A 288 -7.12 -11.58 -3.54
C HIS A 288 -7.35 -10.56 -2.42
N ILE A 289 -7.70 -9.34 -2.80
CA ILE A 289 -8.09 -8.27 -1.89
C ILE A 289 -9.62 -8.12 -1.98
N PRO A 290 -10.37 -8.45 -0.91
CA PRO A 290 -11.82 -8.28 -0.91
C PRO A 290 -12.21 -6.81 -0.75
N GLU A 291 -13.51 -6.51 -0.79
CA GLU A 291 -14.04 -5.17 -0.49
C GLU A 291 -13.51 -4.63 0.86
N ILE A 292 -13.42 -3.31 0.95
CA ILE A 292 -12.81 -2.60 2.08
C ILE A 292 -13.77 -2.50 3.27
N ASN A 293 -15.05 -2.27 3.00
CA ASN A 293 -16.11 -2.00 3.99
C ASN A 293 -16.69 -3.26 4.64
N ASN A 294 -15.94 -4.36 4.67
CA ASN A 294 -16.31 -5.60 5.35
C ASN A 294 -15.09 -6.22 6.04
N ASP A 295 -15.36 -7.24 6.85
CA ASP A 295 -14.34 -7.90 7.68
C ASP A 295 -13.63 -9.05 6.97
N ARG A 296 -13.74 -9.16 5.64
CA ARG A 296 -13.06 -10.22 4.89
C ARG A 296 -11.56 -9.99 4.84
N SER A 297 -10.80 -11.04 5.10
CA SER A 297 -9.35 -11.09 4.98
C SER A 297 -8.94 -11.05 3.50
N PRO A 298 -7.89 -10.30 3.15
CA PRO A 298 -7.09 -10.62 1.99
C PRO A 298 -6.65 -12.09 2.05
N LEU A 299 -6.69 -12.76 0.91
CA LEU A 299 -6.30 -14.16 0.77
C LEU A 299 -5.03 -14.25 -0.06
N ILE A 300 -4.05 -14.99 0.44
CA ILE A 300 -2.71 -15.05 -0.15
C ILE A 300 -2.38 -16.51 -0.42
N PHE A 301 -2.44 -16.94 -1.68
CA PHE A 301 -2.15 -18.31 -2.08
C PHE A 301 -0.73 -18.41 -2.64
N MET A 302 0.00 -19.43 -2.18
CA MET A 302 1.37 -19.71 -2.61
C MET A 302 1.42 -21.04 -3.37
N PHE A 303 2.12 -21.01 -4.49
CA PHE A 303 2.34 -22.15 -5.37
C PHE A 303 3.81 -22.51 -5.41
N ALA A 304 4.11 -23.80 -5.59
CA ALA A 304 5.45 -24.32 -5.66
C ALA A 304 5.79 -24.98 -7.00
N LYS A 305 7.08 -24.95 -7.33
CA LYS A 305 7.70 -25.81 -8.34
C LYS A 305 8.02 -27.16 -7.70
N ARG A 306 8.05 -28.19 -8.55
CA ARG A 306 8.48 -29.52 -8.13
C ARG A 306 9.94 -29.49 -7.69
N LEU A 307 10.23 -30.13 -6.56
CA LEU A 307 11.57 -30.34 -6.03
C LEU A 307 11.92 -31.83 -5.96
N THR A 308 13.22 -32.09 -5.86
CA THR A 308 13.75 -33.40 -5.50
C THR A 308 14.01 -33.47 -4.00
N ALA A 309 13.87 -34.67 -3.43
CA ALA A 309 14.21 -34.91 -2.04
C ALA A 309 15.72 -34.69 -1.79
N GLN A 310 16.06 -34.18 -0.61
CA GLN A 310 17.44 -33.94 -0.18
C GLN A 310 17.93 -35.01 0.81
N GLY A 311 19.24 -35.15 1.01
CA GLY A 311 19.81 -36.06 2.00
C GLY A 311 19.97 -37.52 1.51
N LYS A 312 20.74 -38.30 2.26
CA LYS A 312 20.92 -39.74 1.98
C LYS A 312 19.73 -40.50 2.54
N LYS A 313 19.09 -41.35 1.72
CA LYS A 313 17.89 -42.14 2.09
C LYS A 313 16.82 -41.25 2.75
N PRO A 314 16.24 -40.28 2.01
CA PRO A 314 15.27 -39.35 2.60
C PRO A 314 14.00 -40.07 3.07
N TYR A 315 13.37 -39.52 4.11
CA TYR A 315 12.02 -39.91 4.49
C TYR A 315 10.99 -39.09 3.70
N VAL A 316 10.44 -39.71 2.64
CA VAL A 316 9.44 -39.12 1.76
C VAL A 316 8.09 -39.81 1.98
N ARG A 317 7.02 -39.02 2.09
CA ARG A 317 5.66 -39.48 2.26
C ARG A 317 4.78 -38.87 1.16
N GLU A 318 3.99 -39.71 0.52
CA GLU A 318 2.89 -39.26 -0.33
C GLU A 318 1.68 -38.96 0.57
N ASP A 319 1.10 -37.77 0.43
CA ASP A 319 -0.13 -37.36 1.10
C ASP A 319 -1.19 -37.01 0.06
N VAL A 320 -2.42 -36.73 0.50
CA VAL A 320 -3.50 -36.34 -0.41
C VAL A 320 -3.12 -35.04 -1.12
N GLY A 321 -2.85 -35.11 -2.43
CA GLY A 321 -2.56 -33.95 -3.27
C GLY A 321 -1.13 -33.42 -3.23
N CYS A 322 -0.25 -33.97 -2.39
CA CYS A 322 1.14 -33.51 -2.30
C CYS A 322 2.14 -34.61 -1.93
N THR A 323 3.40 -34.38 -2.25
CA THR A 323 4.52 -35.23 -1.82
C THR A 323 5.38 -34.45 -0.84
N LEU A 324 5.61 -35.01 0.35
CA LEU A 324 6.31 -34.35 1.45
C LEU A 324 7.60 -35.08 1.80
N GLN A 325 8.61 -34.31 2.19
CA GLN A 325 9.79 -34.81 2.87
C GLN A 325 9.81 -34.28 4.30
N HIS A 326 9.98 -35.18 5.27
CA HIS A 326 10.13 -34.80 6.68
C HIS A 326 11.61 -34.83 7.07
N GLY A 327 12.00 -33.85 7.86
CA GLY A 327 13.34 -33.70 8.40
C GLY A 327 13.29 -32.95 9.72
N VAL A 328 14.47 -32.51 10.17
CA VAL A 328 14.64 -31.75 11.40
C VAL A 328 15.44 -30.49 11.15
N ASN A 329 15.11 -29.44 11.88
CA ASN A 329 15.86 -28.19 11.93
C ASN A 329 16.51 -28.04 13.32
N ILE A 330 17.84 -27.99 13.38
CA ILE A 330 18.59 -27.92 14.64
C ILE A 330 18.58 -26.48 15.15
N ASP A 331 18.13 -26.26 16.39
CA ASP A 331 17.98 -24.90 16.93
C ASP A 331 19.32 -24.18 17.13
N ALA A 332 20.41 -24.93 17.34
CA ALA A 332 21.72 -24.38 17.69
C ALA A 332 22.39 -23.62 16.53
N ASP A 333 22.21 -24.09 15.30
CA ASP A 333 22.88 -23.56 14.10
C ASP A 333 21.92 -23.32 12.93
N ASP A 334 20.62 -23.53 13.14
CA ASP A 334 19.56 -23.45 12.15
C ASP A 334 19.77 -24.34 10.92
N SER A 335 20.55 -25.42 11.06
CA SER A 335 20.80 -26.38 10.00
C SER A 335 19.61 -27.31 9.77
N TYR A 336 19.45 -27.78 8.53
CA TYR A 336 18.41 -28.74 8.15
C TYR A 336 19.02 -30.10 7.87
N HIS A 337 18.41 -31.14 8.42
CA HIS A 337 18.77 -32.53 8.17
C HIS A 337 17.57 -33.29 7.62
N TRP A 338 17.82 -34.06 6.58
CA TRP A 338 16.80 -34.61 5.68
C TRP A 338 16.89 -36.14 5.54
N GLU A 339 17.85 -36.73 6.23
CA GLU A 339 18.08 -38.17 6.34
C GLU A 339 16.94 -38.83 7.13
N ARG A 340 16.49 -39.99 6.66
CA ARG A 340 15.45 -40.77 7.35
C ARG A 340 15.84 -41.12 8.78
N GLU A 341 17.10 -41.47 9.00
CA GLU A 341 17.63 -41.83 10.31
C GLU A 341 17.49 -40.67 11.31
N MET A 342 17.76 -39.42 10.87
CA MET A 342 17.61 -38.23 11.73
C MET A 342 16.15 -37.99 12.12
N ARG A 343 15.23 -38.18 11.17
CA ARG A 343 13.79 -38.06 11.44
C ARG A 343 13.30 -39.16 12.39
N GLU A 344 13.75 -40.40 12.20
CA GLU A 344 13.35 -41.51 13.06
C GLU A 344 13.86 -41.30 14.48
N GLN A 345 15.11 -40.86 14.65
CA GLN A 345 15.66 -40.50 15.96
C GLN A 345 14.89 -39.35 16.63
N SER A 346 14.48 -38.34 15.88
CA SER A 346 13.66 -37.22 16.40
C SER A 346 12.34 -37.69 17.04
N ILE A 347 11.69 -38.70 16.45
CA ILE A 347 10.46 -39.29 17.00
C ILE A 347 10.73 -40.04 18.30
N GLU A 348 11.85 -40.77 18.37
CA GLU A 348 12.27 -41.43 19.60
C GLU A 348 12.58 -40.42 20.71
N ASP A 349 13.21 -39.29 20.35
CA ASP A 349 13.61 -38.25 21.29
C ASP A 349 12.42 -37.42 21.83
N TYR A 350 11.29 -37.34 21.12
CA TYR A 350 10.16 -36.47 21.47
C TYR A 350 9.61 -36.68 22.89
N ASN A 351 9.61 -37.92 23.38
CA ASN A 351 9.18 -38.29 24.73
C ASN A 351 10.31 -38.94 25.57
N SER A 352 11.57 -38.82 25.13
CA SER A 352 12.71 -39.42 25.81
C SER A 352 13.24 -38.49 26.91
N ASP A 353 13.51 -39.04 28.09
CA ASP A 353 14.22 -38.32 29.17
C ASP A 353 15.71 -38.10 28.83
N THR A 354 16.23 -38.80 27.82
CA THR A 354 17.62 -38.71 27.34
C THR A 354 17.63 -38.58 25.81
N PRO A 355 17.26 -37.40 25.27
CA PRO A 355 17.26 -37.18 23.82
C PRO A 355 18.68 -37.26 23.27
N GLN A 356 18.83 -37.89 22.10
CA GLN A 356 20.13 -38.06 21.44
C GLN A 356 20.46 -36.87 20.54
N LEU A 357 19.47 -36.31 19.86
CA LEU A 357 19.62 -35.13 19.03
C LEU A 357 19.66 -33.86 19.90
N PRO A 358 20.40 -32.83 19.47
CA PRO A 358 20.24 -31.48 20.02
C PRO A 358 18.79 -30.99 19.93
N SER A 359 18.46 -29.92 20.66
CA SER A 359 17.15 -29.25 20.52
C SER A 359 16.87 -28.95 19.05
N HIS A 360 15.71 -29.38 18.59
CA HIS A 360 15.33 -29.31 17.18
C HIS A 360 13.83 -29.10 17.03
N LYS A 361 13.45 -28.76 15.80
CA LYS A 361 12.07 -28.60 15.35
C LYS A 361 11.80 -29.50 14.16
N GLU A 362 10.53 -29.86 13.96
CA GLU A 362 10.14 -30.54 12.73
C GLU A 362 10.33 -29.60 11.53
N ALA A 363 10.90 -30.13 10.45
CA ALA A 363 10.98 -29.47 9.16
C ALA A 363 10.23 -30.30 8.11
N ILE A 364 9.36 -29.65 7.34
CA ILE A 364 8.58 -30.27 6.28
C ILE A 364 8.93 -29.58 4.97
N ARG A 365 9.28 -30.36 3.95
CA ARG A 365 9.59 -29.86 2.61
C ARG A 365 8.56 -30.38 1.60
N PHE A 366 7.85 -29.48 0.92
CA PHE A 366 6.96 -29.86 -0.18
C PHE A 366 7.79 -30.15 -1.43
N LEU A 367 7.62 -31.36 -1.98
CA LEU A 367 8.32 -31.82 -3.18
C LEU A 367 7.43 -31.72 -4.43
N SER A 368 6.11 -31.82 -4.28
CA SER A 368 5.16 -31.64 -5.36
C SER A 368 5.07 -30.17 -5.79
N GLY A 369 4.87 -29.95 -7.10
CA GLY A 369 4.46 -28.63 -7.59
C GLY A 369 2.94 -28.43 -7.48
N GLY A 370 2.49 -27.18 -7.54
CA GLY A 370 1.08 -26.81 -7.37
C GLY A 370 0.83 -25.97 -6.10
N PRO A 371 -0.42 -25.86 -5.62
CA PRO A 371 -0.75 -25.09 -4.43
C PRO A 371 -0.11 -25.72 -3.17
N VAL A 372 0.49 -24.89 -2.32
CA VAL A 372 1.12 -25.34 -1.08
C VAL A 372 0.32 -24.91 0.14
N CYS A 373 -0.04 -23.64 0.18
CA CYS A 373 -0.74 -23.06 1.31
C CYS A 373 -1.47 -21.77 0.93
N PHE A 374 -2.41 -21.36 1.77
CA PHE A 374 -2.94 -20.00 1.75
C PHE A 374 -2.79 -19.35 3.12
N MET A 375 -2.57 -18.05 3.11
CA MET A 375 -2.54 -17.22 4.30
C MET A 375 -3.74 -16.30 4.35
N ASN A 376 -4.22 -16.07 5.57
CA ASN A 376 -5.22 -15.08 5.93
C ASN A 376 -4.75 -14.29 7.14
N ILE A 377 -5.47 -13.24 7.48
CA ILE A 377 -5.20 -12.45 8.68
C ILE A 377 -6.12 -12.93 9.79
N GLN A 378 -5.54 -13.22 10.95
CA GLN A 378 -6.30 -13.59 12.14
C GLN A 378 -7.19 -12.42 12.56
N GLN A 379 -8.40 -12.72 13.05
CA GLN A 379 -9.46 -11.74 13.37
C GLN A 379 -10.21 -11.15 12.16
N LEU A 380 -9.93 -11.63 10.94
CA LEU A 380 -10.70 -11.35 9.73
C LEU A 380 -11.34 -12.63 9.18
N GLU A 381 -12.48 -12.49 8.49
CA GLU A 381 -13.20 -13.60 7.89
C GLU A 381 -12.57 -14.06 6.58
N TYR A 382 -12.38 -15.37 6.40
CA TYR A 382 -11.88 -15.94 5.13
C TYR A 382 -12.79 -17.05 4.58
N GLY A 383 -13.97 -17.24 5.20
CA GLY A 383 -15.00 -18.16 4.77
C GLY A 383 -14.47 -19.58 4.54
N SER A 384 -14.70 -20.12 3.33
CA SER A 384 -14.27 -21.45 2.92
C SER A 384 -13.04 -21.43 2.00
N ALA A 385 -12.19 -20.40 2.09
CA ALA A 385 -11.01 -20.26 1.21
C ALA A 385 -10.07 -21.48 1.22
N HIS A 386 -9.98 -22.20 2.35
CA HIS A 386 -9.22 -23.45 2.45
C HIS A 386 -9.60 -24.49 1.39
N ARG A 387 -10.88 -24.54 0.99
CA ARG A 387 -11.35 -25.49 -0.03
C ARG A 387 -10.77 -25.23 -1.42
N LEU A 388 -10.20 -24.05 -1.64
CA LEU A 388 -9.56 -23.69 -2.90
C LEU A 388 -8.19 -24.37 -3.06
N LEU A 389 -7.51 -24.72 -1.95
CA LEU A 389 -6.23 -25.46 -2.01
C LEU A 389 -6.38 -26.86 -2.60
N ASP A 390 -7.42 -27.58 -2.17
CA ASP A 390 -7.64 -28.98 -2.56
C ASP A 390 -8.41 -29.11 -3.88
N ASN A 391 -8.79 -27.99 -4.49
CA ASN A 391 -9.58 -27.99 -5.71
C ASN A 391 -8.70 -28.33 -6.92
N LYS A 392 -9.09 -29.38 -7.65
CA LYS A 392 -8.40 -29.82 -8.87
C LYS A 392 -8.41 -28.77 -9.99
N ALA A 393 -9.36 -27.83 -9.98
CA ALA A 393 -9.40 -26.72 -10.92
C ALA A 393 -8.31 -25.67 -10.66
N PHE A 394 -7.79 -25.58 -9.43
CA PHE A 394 -6.88 -24.53 -8.98
C PHE A 394 -5.46 -25.04 -8.71
N GLN A 395 -5.05 -26.10 -9.42
CA GLN A 395 -3.68 -26.63 -9.37
C GLN A 395 -2.65 -25.70 -10.03
N ASN A 396 -3.12 -24.73 -10.81
CA ASN A 396 -2.32 -23.76 -11.55
C ASN A 396 -2.66 -22.33 -11.09
N PRO A 397 -1.68 -21.46 -10.80
CA PRO A 397 -1.93 -20.11 -10.28
C PRO A 397 -2.80 -19.25 -11.19
N GLU A 398 -2.69 -19.35 -12.52
CA GLU A 398 -3.52 -18.58 -13.46
C GLU A 398 -4.99 -18.99 -13.40
N ALA A 399 -5.28 -20.26 -13.14
CA ALA A 399 -6.66 -20.72 -13.03
C ALA A 399 -7.35 -20.15 -11.79
N LEU A 400 -6.63 -20.12 -10.66
CA LEU A 400 -7.13 -19.48 -9.44
C LEU A 400 -7.27 -17.96 -9.61
N HIS A 401 -6.29 -17.32 -10.24
CA HIS A 401 -6.32 -15.88 -10.53
C HIS A 401 -7.53 -15.52 -11.41
N ALA A 402 -7.76 -16.27 -12.50
CA ALA A 402 -8.91 -16.06 -13.38
C ALA A 402 -10.25 -16.25 -12.65
N ALA A 403 -10.37 -17.29 -11.82
CA ALA A 403 -11.59 -17.54 -11.05
C ALA A 403 -11.94 -16.39 -10.09
N PHE A 404 -10.94 -15.77 -9.45
CA PHE A 404 -11.19 -14.58 -8.64
C PHE A 404 -11.58 -13.36 -9.49
N GLN A 405 -10.97 -13.18 -10.67
CA GLN A 405 -11.35 -12.10 -11.58
C GLN A 405 -12.80 -12.22 -12.07
N GLU A 406 -13.26 -13.44 -12.36
CA GLU A 406 -14.66 -13.71 -12.74
C GLU A 406 -15.63 -13.33 -11.60
N MET A 407 -15.30 -13.69 -10.35
CA MET A 407 -16.09 -13.31 -9.17
C MET A 407 -16.17 -11.79 -8.97
N GLU A 408 -15.13 -11.06 -9.36
CA GLU A 408 -15.08 -9.59 -9.28
C GLU A 408 -15.95 -8.92 -10.36
N SER A 409 -16.10 -9.53 -11.53
CA SER A 409 -16.94 -9.01 -12.63
C SER A 409 -18.44 -9.21 -12.43
N GLY A 410 -18.87 -10.02 -11.45
CA GLY A 410 -20.28 -10.26 -11.15
C GLY A 410 -21.03 -11.07 -12.20
N GLU A 411 -20.32 -11.87 -13.02
CA GLU A 411 -20.90 -12.88 -13.93
C GLU A 411 -21.16 -14.21 -13.24
#